data_AF-A0A061NDV7-F1
#
_entry.id   AF-A0A061NDV7-F1
#
_cell.length_a   1.000
_cell.length_b   1.000
_cell.length_c   1.000
_cell.angle_alpha   90.00
_cell.angle_beta   90.00
_cell.angle_gamma   90.00
#
_symmetry.space_group_name_H-M   'P 1'
#
loop_
_entity.id
_entity.type
_entity.pdbx_description
1 polymer ?
#
loop_
_entity_poly.entity_id
_entity_poly.type
_entity_poly.pdbx_seq_one_letter_code
_entity_poly.pdbx_strand_id
1 'polypeptide(L)'
;MLAARFIPIFLKYHAIRYGYKSYGERTKSMTLTNIGRIELPKSMQKYVEHMEMVMYPTRKSPINGGMVAINDELVISFARTIKEADLIRAFFQELTQTHNLNVHVYSNDGR
;
A
#
# COMPACT_ATOMS: atom_id res chain seq x y z
N MET A 1 14.06 8.47 -13.40
CA MET A 1 13.58 7.90 -14.69
C MET A 1 14.36 8.35 -15.92
N LEU A 2 14.88 9.59 -15.99
CA LEU A 2 15.63 10.09 -17.16
C LEU A 2 16.86 9.23 -17.54
N ALA A 3 17.65 8.77 -16.57
CA ALA A 3 18.85 7.94 -16.84
C ALA A 3 18.54 6.61 -17.56
N ALA A 4 17.38 6.00 -17.28
CA ALA A 4 16.98 4.74 -17.93
C ALA A 4 16.70 4.90 -19.43
N ARG A 5 16.44 6.12 -19.90
CA ARG A 5 16.20 6.42 -21.31
C ARG A 5 17.46 6.30 -22.16
N PHE A 6 18.64 6.51 -21.56
CA PHE A 6 19.94 6.42 -22.24
C PHE A 6 20.50 5.00 -22.31
N ILE A 7 19.85 4.02 -21.67
CA ILE A 7 20.32 2.63 -21.67
C ILE A 7 19.96 1.98 -23.01
N PRO A 8 20.95 1.45 -23.77
CA PRO A 8 20.69 0.74 -25.01
C PRO A 8 19.70 -0.42 -24.82
N ILE A 9 18.85 -0.67 -25.83
CA ILE A 9 17.73 -1.62 -25.70
C ILE A 9 18.17 -3.03 -25.28
N PHE A 10 19.31 -3.50 -25.77
CA PHE A 10 19.87 -4.82 -25.45
C PHE A 10 20.37 -4.94 -24.00
N LEU A 11 20.74 -3.83 -23.35
CA LEU A 11 21.12 -3.80 -21.93
C LEU A 11 19.96 -3.45 -21.01
N LYS A 12 18.88 -2.86 -21.56
CA LYS A 12 17.79 -2.27 -20.80
C LYS A 12 17.17 -3.26 -19.82
N TYR A 13 16.97 -4.51 -20.25
CA TYR A 13 16.42 -5.55 -19.38
C TYR A 13 17.30 -5.79 -18.14
N HIS A 14 18.60 -6.02 -18.33
CA HIS A 14 19.53 -6.27 -17.23
C HIS A 14 19.68 -5.07 -16.30
N ALA A 15 19.78 -3.86 -16.87
CA ALA A 15 19.96 -2.65 -16.10
C ALA A 15 18.72 -2.30 -15.25
N ILE A 16 17.51 -2.44 -15.81
CA ILE A 16 16.26 -2.23 -15.04
C ILE A 16 16.15 -3.26 -13.93
N ARG A 17 16.46 -4.54 -14.20
CA ARG A 17 16.40 -5.62 -13.20
C ARG A 17 17.41 -5.39 -12.07
N TYR A 18 18.61 -4.95 -12.39
CA TYR A 18 19.61 -4.54 -11.40
C TYR A 18 19.10 -3.36 -10.55
N GLY A 19 18.59 -2.32 -11.20
CA GLY A 19 18.04 -1.14 -10.52
C GLY A 19 16.93 -1.50 -9.54
N TYR A 20 15.98 -2.33 -9.96
CA TYR A 20 14.90 -2.82 -9.10
C TYR A 20 15.42 -3.61 -7.90
N LYS A 21 16.34 -4.56 -8.10
CA LYS A 21 16.86 -5.40 -7.02
C LYS A 21 17.73 -4.62 -6.03
N SER A 22 18.50 -3.65 -6.51
CA SER A 22 19.47 -2.91 -5.70
C SER A 22 18.85 -1.69 -5.02
N TYR A 23 17.94 -0.99 -5.68
CA TYR A 23 17.35 0.27 -5.18
C TYR A 23 15.82 0.23 -5.02
N GLY A 24 15.11 -0.66 -5.70
CA GLY A 24 13.65 -0.75 -5.55
C GLY A 24 13.24 -1.56 -4.32
N GLU A 25 13.87 -2.73 -4.14
CA GLU A 25 13.52 -3.66 -3.06
C GLU A 25 14.39 -3.54 -1.82
N ARG A 26 15.69 -3.21 -1.96
CA ARG A 26 16.64 -3.30 -0.83
C ARG A 26 16.70 -2.07 0.06
N THR A 27 16.14 -0.94 -0.37
CA THR A 27 16.27 0.34 0.34
C THR A 27 15.01 0.72 1.12
N LYS A 28 14.04 -0.20 1.24
CA LYS A 28 12.78 0.04 1.96
C LYS A 28 12.35 -1.20 2.73
N SER A 29 11.83 -1.01 3.93
CA SER A 29 11.24 -2.07 4.74
C SER A 29 9.78 -2.33 4.35
N MET A 30 9.05 -1.26 4.05
CA MET A 30 7.68 -1.28 3.55
C MET A 30 7.45 -0.10 2.62
N THR A 31 6.39 -0.18 1.82
CA THR A 31 5.81 0.98 1.15
C THR A 31 4.45 1.26 1.77
N LEU A 32 4.24 2.49 2.20
CA LEU A 32 2.94 3.04 2.54
C LEU A 32 2.67 4.19 1.57
N THR A 33 1.58 4.09 0.82
CA THR A 33 1.21 5.10 -0.18
C THR A 33 -0.15 5.70 0.16
N ASN A 34 -0.37 6.93 -0.28
CA ASN A 34 -1.63 7.65 -0.11
C ASN A 34 -2.04 8.24 -1.45
N ILE A 35 -3.20 7.83 -1.97
CA ILE A 35 -3.75 8.40 -3.22
C ILE A 35 -4.64 9.62 -2.97
N GLY A 36 -4.82 10.01 -1.71
CA GLY A 36 -5.58 11.19 -1.31
C GLY A 36 -7.08 10.94 -1.24
N ARG A 37 -7.83 12.03 -1.31
CA ARG A 37 -9.30 12.00 -1.34
C ARG A 37 -9.78 11.71 -2.75
N ILE A 38 -10.61 10.68 -2.88
CA ILE A 38 -11.28 10.33 -4.13
C ILE A 38 -12.70 10.90 -4.10
N GLU A 39 -12.99 11.77 -5.07
CA GLU A 39 -14.33 12.30 -5.30
C GLU A 39 -14.99 11.50 -6.42
N LEU A 40 -15.97 10.67 -6.07
CA LEU A 40 -16.73 9.90 -7.05
C LEU A 40 -17.76 10.79 -7.76
N PRO A 41 -18.04 10.53 -9.06
CA PRO A 41 -19.18 11.13 -9.74
C PRO A 41 -20.49 10.88 -8.98
N LYS A 42 -21.41 11.87 -8.97
CA LYS A 42 -22.67 11.80 -8.22
C LYS A 42 -23.50 10.55 -8.53
N SER A 43 -23.44 10.06 -9.76
CA SER A 43 -24.15 8.84 -10.18
C SER A 43 -23.62 7.58 -9.51
N MET A 44 -22.34 7.56 -9.12
CA MET A 44 -21.66 6.41 -8.49
C MET A 44 -21.71 6.44 -6.98
N GLN A 45 -21.76 7.63 -6.35
CA GLN A 45 -21.64 7.80 -4.89
C GLN A 45 -22.60 6.89 -4.09
N LYS A 46 -23.85 6.75 -4.54
CA LYS A 46 -24.86 5.91 -3.86
C LYS A 46 -24.64 4.40 -3.97
N TYR A 47 -23.65 3.97 -4.75
CA TYR A 47 -23.36 2.55 -5.01
C TYR A 47 -21.99 2.12 -4.47
N VAL A 48 -21.14 3.06 -4.03
CA VAL A 48 -19.78 2.78 -3.55
C VAL A 48 -19.68 3.22 -2.10
N GLU A 49 -19.80 2.25 -1.21
CA GLU A 49 -19.69 2.45 0.23
C GLU A 49 -18.23 2.39 0.71
N HIS A 50 -17.41 1.56 0.05
CA HIS A 50 -16.04 1.28 0.47
C HIS A 50 -15.07 1.25 -0.72
N MET A 51 -13.82 1.69 -0.50
CA MET A 51 -12.74 1.60 -1.48
C MET A 51 -11.42 1.27 -0.79
N GLU A 52 -10.66 0.35 -1.37
CA GLU A 52 -9.34 -0.02 -0.88
C GLU A 52 -8.26 0.23 -1.92
N MET A 53 -7.07 0.56 -1.45
CA MET A 53 -5.87 0.62 -2.28
C MET A 53 -4.91 -0.50 -1.89
N VAL A 54 -5.05 -1.64 -2.55
CA VAL A 54 -4.22 -2.81 -2.24
C VAL A 54 -2.87 -2.71 -2.93
N MET A 55 -1.82 -2.44 -2.14
CA MET A 55 -0.46 -2.38 -2.65
C MET A 55 0.25 -3.73 -2.54
N TYR A 56 0.68 -4.29 -3.67
CA TYR A 56 1.35 -5.59 -3.70
C TYR A 56 2.65 -5.60 -2.86
N PRO A 57 2.81 -6.54 -1.90
CA PRO A 57 4.05 -6.72 -1.14
C PRO A 57 5.16 -7.33 -2.01
N THR A 58 6.41 -7.02 -1.70
CA THR A 58 7.57 -7.60 -2.42
C THR A 58 8.38 -8.48 -1.48
N ARG A 59 9.31 -9.28 -2.01
CA ARG A 59 10.07 -10.24 -1.17
C ARG A 59 10.88 -9.55 -0.08
N LYS A 60 11.35 -8.33 -0.32
CA LYS A 60 12.08 -7.51 0.67
C LYS A 60 11.20 -6.52 1.44
N SER A 61 9.93 -6.40 1.07
CA SER A 61 8.92 -5.61 1.79
C SER A 61 7.64 -6.43 1.92
N PRO A 62 7.62 -7.41 2.84
CA PRO A 62 6.58 -8.43 2.90
C PRO A 62 5.22 -7.91 3.39
N ILE A 63 5.17 -6.66 3.87
CA ILE A 63 3.95 -5.93 4.21
C ILE A 63 4.04 -4.59 3.50
N ASN A 64 3.03 -4.25 2.71
CA ASN A 64 2.85 -2.92 2.12
C ASN A 64 1.43 -2.42 2.42
N GLY A 65 1.27 -1.11 2.49
CA GLY A 65 0.01 -0.45 2.77
C GLY A 65 -0.37 0.57 1.71
N GLY A 66 -1.67 0.77 1.54
CA GLY A 66 -2.24 1.85 0.74
C GLY A 66 -3.33 2.56 1.52
N MET A 67 -3.44 3.86 1.31
CA MET A 67 -4.39 4.74 1.96
C MET A 67 -5.22 5.47 0.91
N VAL A 68 -6.52 5.51 1.15
CA VAL A 68 -7.47 6.26 0.34
C VAL A 68 -8.49 6.89 1.26
N ALA A 69 -8.81 8.16 1.02
CA ALA A 69 -9.96 8.79 1.66
C ALA A 69 -11.14 8.78 0.67
N ILE A 70 -12.24 8.17 1.07
CA ILE A 70 -13.47 8.12 0.28
C ILE A 70 -14.65 8.50 1.16
N ASN A 71 -15.56 9.32 0.64
CA ASN A 71 -16.64 9.91 1.43
C ASN A 71 -16.06 10.66 2.65
N ASP A 72 -16.42 10.23 3.86
CA ASP A 72 -15.92 10.75 5.14
C ASP A 72 -15.05 9.73 5.90
N GLU A 73 -14.55 8.70 5.21
CA GLU A 73 -13.73 7.64 5.79
C GLU A 73 -12.31 7.63 5.22
N LEU A 74 -11.31 7.45 6.10
CA LEU A 74 -9.95 7.14 5.73
C LEU A 74 -9.77 5.61 5.81
N VAL A 75 -9.58 4.99 4.65
CA VAL A 75 -9.34 3.55 4.55
C VAL A 75 -7.83 3.30 4.42
N ILE A 76 -7.30 2.47 5.32
CA ILE A 76 -5.91 2.01 5.31
C ILE A 76 -5.91 0.50 5.10
N SER A 77 -5.49 0.05 3.92
CA SER A 77 -5.43 -1.38 3.57
C SER A 77 -4.00 -1.88 3.58
N PHE A 78 -3.77 -3.04 4.20
CA PHE A 78 -2.46 -3.72 4.22
C PHE A 78 -2.53 -5.05 3.45
N ALA A 79 -1.55 -5.30 2.60
CA ALA A 79 -1.34 -6.59 1.96
C ALA A 79 -0.02 -7.19 2.43
N ARG A 80 -0.01 -8.51 2.65
CA ARG A 80 1.14 -9.23 3.21
C ARG A 80 1.40 -10.58 2.55
N THR A 81 2.67 -10.98 2.54
CA THR A 81 3.13 -12.32 2.11
C THR A 81 3.67 -13.15 3.28
N ILE A 82 3.53 -12.67 4.52
CA ILE A 82 3.94 -13.36 5.74
C ILE A 82 2.73 -13.69 6.61
N LYS A 83 2.86 -14.70 7.49
CA LYS A 83 1.76 -15.22 8.31
C LYS A 83 1.44 -14.31 9.50
N GLU A 84 2.42 -13.55 9.95
CA GLU A 84 2.33 -12.66 11.09
C GLU A 84 1.55 -11.39 10.70
N ALA A 85 0.58 -11.01 11.54
CA ALA A 85 -0.20 -9.78 11.40
C ALA A 85 0.07 -8.78 12.53
N ASP A 86 1.03 -9.10 13.42
CA ASP A 86 1.25 -8.36 14.67
C ASP A 86 1.61 -6.89 14.41
N LEU A 87 2.37 -6.62 13.35
CA LEU A 87 2.68 -5.24 12.93
C LEU A 87 1.42 -4.44 12.57
N ILE A 88 0.47 -5.05 11.85
CA ILE A 88 -0.78 -4.40 11.44
C ILE A 88 -1.67 -4.18 12.66
N ARG A 89 -1.73 -5.18 13.56
CA ARG A 89 -2.48 -5.08 14.82
C ARG A 89 -1.93 -3.98 15.72
N ALA A 90 -0.61 -3.95 15.92
CA ALA A 90 0.07 -2.91 16.68
C ALA A 90 -0.20 -1.52 16.10
N PHE A 91 -0.15 -1.37 14.77
CA PHE A 91 -0.46 -0.10 14.09
C PHE A 91 -1.86 0.42 14.44
N PHE A 92 -2.90 -0.40 14.32
CA PHE A 92 -4.27 0.04 14.65
C PHE A 92 -4.51 0.17 16.17
N GLN A 93 -3.81 -0.60 17.00
CA GLN A 93 -3.82 -0.43 18.45
C GLN A 93 -3.25 0.94 18.84
N GLU A 94 -2.12 1.36 18.27
CA GLU A 94 -1.56 2.69 18.50
C GLU A 94 -2.52 3.80 18.04
N LEU A 95 -3.16 3.65 16.88
CA LEU A 95 -4.14 4.64 16.39
C LEU A 95 -5.33 4.81 17.34
N THR A 96 -5.84 3.70 17.88
CA THR A 96 -6.98 3.74 18.82
C THR A 96 -6.57 4.28 20.19
N GLN A 97 -5.42 3.87 20.72
CA GLN A 97 -4.97 4.24 22.07
C GLN A 97 -4.42 5.66 22.15
N THR A 98 -3.59 6.08 21.19
CA THR A 98 -2.90 7.38 21.24
C THR A 98 -3.78 8.51 20.72
N HIS A 99 -4.59 8.23 19.69
CA HIS A 99 -5.36 9.26 18.99
C HIS A 99 -6.88 9.18 19.24
N ASN A 100 -7.34 8.20 20.03
CA ASN A 100 -8.75 8.00 20.39
C ASN A 100 -9.67 7.99 19.15
N LEU A 101 -9.18 7.40 18.06
CA LEU A 101 -9.92 7.29 16.79
C LEU A 101 -10.86 6.10 16.83
N ASN A 102 -12.06 6.26 16.25
CA ASN A 102 -12.94 5.14 15.99
C ASN A 102 -12.41 4.37 14.77
N VAL A 103 -11.97 3.13 14.99
CA VAL A 103 -11.36 2.29 13.96
C VAL A 103 -12.14 0.99 13.83
N HIS A 104 -12.59 0.70 12.61
CA HIS A 104 -13.14 -0.60 12.23
C HIS A 104 -12.08 -1.39 11.46
N VAL A 105 -11.76 -2.60 11.94
CA VAL A 105 -10.76 -3.48 11.31
C VAL A 105 -11.46 -4.72 10.77
N TYR A 106 -11.18 -5.07 9.52
CA TYR A 106 -11.61 -6.34 8.92
C TYR A 106 -10.45 -7.00 8.16
N SER A 107 -10.58 -8.29 7.87
CA SER A 107 -9.57 -9.05 7.15
C SER A 107 -10.17 -10.17 6.31
N ASN A 108 -9.49 -10.47 5.20
CA ASN A 108 -9.78 -11.65 4.37
C ASN A 108 -9.02 -12.90 4.85
N ASP A 109 -8.12 -12.76 5.82
CA ASP A 109 -7.52 -13.92 6.50
C ASP A 109 -8.60 -14.41 7.48
N GLY A 110 -9.30 -15.50 7.13
CA GLY A 110 -10.46 -16.02 7.89
C GLY A 110 -10.13 -16.61 9.27
N ARG A 111 -9.26 -15.94 10.04
CA ARG A 111 -8.79 -16.31 11.37
C ARG A 111 -8.90 -15.15 12.35
#